data_AF-A0A2V7W5N6-F1
#
_entry.id   AF-A0A2V7W5N6-F1
#
_cell.length_a   1.000
_cell.length_b   1.000
_cell.length_c   1.000
_cell.angle_alpha   90.00
_cell.angle_beta   90.00
_cell.angle_gamma   90.00
#
_symmetry.space_group_name_H-M   'P 1'
#
loop_
_entity.id
_entity.type
_entity.pdbx_description
1 polymer ?
#
loop_
_entity_poly.entity_id
_entity_poly.type
_entity_poly.pdbx_seq_one_letter_code
_entity_poly.pdbx_strand_id
1 'polypeptide(L)'
;MSNAARGTMRLSVLIAHDHRSDVRHTACRRGGGTMVDTELDDLRRVFLDEAREKVNEMQSALEGSPEKAIERLTYLAHQLKGSGGSYGYQRISSDAAALEDALERQGNDDLDARVQQYVVNLRLEIERCARELH
;
A
#
# COMPACT_ATOMS: atom_id res chain seq x y z
N MET A 1 16.55 -20.42 43.70
CA MET A 1 16.76 -20.67 42.27
C MET A 1 15.41 -20.61 41.58
N SER A 2 15.33 -19.90 40.43
CA SER A 2 14.20 -19.75 39.48
C SER A 2 12.94 -19.03 40.00
N ASN A 3 12.64 -17.77 39.68
CA ASN A 3 12.67 -16.93 38.47
C ASN A 3 11.44 -17.04 37.55
N ALA A 4 10.81 -15.86 37.37
CA ALA A 4 10.03 -15.37 36.24
C ALA A 4 8.62 -15.94 35.96
N ALA A 5 7.62 -15.34 36.62
CA ALA A 5 6.28 -15.19 36.04
C ALA A 5 6.27 -13.96 35.11
N ARG A 6 6.20 -14.19 33.79
CA ARG A 6 6.01 -13.13 32.78
C ARG A 6 4.52 -12.98 32.51
N GLY A 7 3.89 -12.03 33.18
CA GLY A 7 2.53 -11.57 32.92
C GLY A 7 2.49 -10.70 31.66
N THR A 8 1.59 -11.05 30.75
CA THR A 8 1.35 -10.44 29.45
C THR A 8 0.71 -9.05 29.60
N MET A 9 1.38 -8.01 29.10
CA MET A 9 0.80 -6.67 28.99
C MET A 9 -0.10 -6.60 27.74
N ARG A 10 -1.38 -6.31 27.98
CA ARG A 10 -2.41 -6.05 26.98
C ARG A 10 -2.29 -4.58 26.56
N LEU A 11 -1.78 -4.31 25.37
CA LEU A 11 -1.75 -2.96 24.79
C LEU A 11 -3.11 -2.67 24.13
N SER A 12 -3.98 -1.98 24.86
CA SER A 12 -5.19 -1.37 24.30
C SER A 12 -4.85 0.04 23.85
N VAL A 13 -4.61 0.24 22.55
CA VAL A 13 -4.48 1.58 21.97
C VAL A 13 -5.87 2.06 21.56
N LEU A 14 -6.48 2.85 22.43
CA LEU A 14 -7.60 3.74 22.12
C LEU A 14 -7.00 5.11 21.78
N ILE A 15 -7.00 5.49 20.51
CA ILE A 15 -6.72 6.87 20.10
C ILE A 15 -8.03 7.47 19.62
N ALA A 16 -8.70 8.19 20.53
CA ALA A 16 -9.71 9.18 20.20
C ALA A 16 -9.00 10.54 20.19
N HIS A 17 -8.80 11.13 19.01
CA HIS A 17 -8.46 12.53 18.87
C HIS A 17 -9.59 13.26 18.14
N ASP A 18 -10.39 13.93 18.96
CA ASP A 18 -11.17 15.11 18.59
C ASP A 18 -10.20 16.21 18.11
N HIS A 19 -10.38 16.71 16.89
CA HIS A 19 -9.77 17.96 16.45
C HIS A 19 -10.77 18.80 15.67
N ARG A 20 -11.28 19.78 16.41
CA ARG A 20 -12.04 20.96 16.00
C ARG A 20 -11.48 21.61 14.72
N SER A 21 -12.41 21.93 13.83
CA SER A 21 -12.30 22.92 12.77
C SER A 21 -11.66 24.22 13.24
N ASP A 22 -10.62 24.68 12.53
CA ASP A 22 -10.52 26.03 11.92
C ASP A 22 -9.17 26.15 11.20
N VAL A 23 -9.15 26.08 9.86
CA VAL A 23 -8.09 26.73 9.08
C VAL A 23 -8.71 27.30 7.81
N ARG A 24 -9.02 28.59 7.86
CA ARG A 24 -9.09 29.42 6.67
C ARG A 24 -7.67 29.53 6.10
N HIS A 25 -7.43 28.93 4.94
CA HIS A 25 -6.24 29.24 4.13
C HIS A 25 -6.68 29.92 2.84
N THR A 26 -6.50 31.23 2.85
CA THR A 26 -6.49 32.13 1.71
C THR A 26 -5.48 31.69 0.65
N ALA A 27 -5.99 31.53 -0.57
CA ALA A 27 -5.33 31.77 -1.86
C ALA A 27 -3.90 31.23 -2.06
N CYS A 28 -3.78 29.99 -2.55
CA CYS A 28 -2.60 29.59 -3.30
C CYS A 28 -2.61 30.28 -4.67
N ARG A 29 -1.66 31.21 -4.83
CA ARG A 29 -1.29 31.85 -6.10
C ARG A 29 -1.04 30.81 -7.19
N ARG A 30 -1.65 31.03 -8.36
CA ARG A 30 -1.19 30.47 -9.64
C ARG A 30 0.15 31.11 -10.02
N GLY A 31 1.13 30.29 -10.40
CA GLY A 31 2.33 30.71 -11.11
C GLY A 31 3.63 30.12 -10.54
N GLY A 32 4.07 28.98 -11.08
CA GLY A 32 5.39 28.39 -10.79
C GLY A 32 5.54 26.89 -11.14
N GLY A 33 4.81 26.38 -12.13
CA GLY A 33 4.72 24.94 -12.41
C GLY A 33 5.79 24.41 -13.35
N THR A 34 7.08 24.53 -13.01
CA THR A 34 8.13 23.90 -13.83
C THR A 34 9.18 23.14 -13.04
N MET A 35 9.51 23.54 -11.81
CA MET A 35 10.57 22.88 -11.03
C MET A 35 10.03 21.86 -10.03
N VAL A 36 9.01 22.24 -9.24
CA VAL A 36 8.37 21.33 -8.27
C VAL A 36 7.66 20.16 -8.95
N ASP A 37 7.05 20.40 -10.11
CA ASP A 37 6.37 19.34 -10.87
C ASP A 37 7.37 18.30 -11.39
N THR A 38 8.57 18.72 -11.81
CA THR A 38 9.64 17.80 -12.27
C THR A 38 10.18 16.97 -11.11
N GLU A 39 10.46 17.58 -9.95
CA GLU A 39 10.92 16.84 -8.76
C GLU A 39 9.88 15.81 -8.28
N LEU A 40 8.58 16.17 -8.33
CA LEU A 40 7.50 15.26 -7.99
C LEU A 40 7.40 14.10 -8.99
N ASP A 41 7.60 14.37 -10.28
CA ASP A 41 7.57 13.34 -11.32
C ASP A 41 8.76 12.36 -11.21
N ASP A 42 9.94 12.83 -10.80
CA ASP A 42 11.06 11.96 -10.49
C ASP A 42 10.76 11.04 -9.29
N LEU A 43 10.18 11.58 -8.21
CA LEU A 43 9.75 10.78 -7.06
C LEU A 43 8.67 9.75 -7.44
N ARG A 44 7.72 10.16 -8.28
CA ARG A 44 6.68 9.27 -8.82
C ARG A 44 7.27 8.14 -9.66
N ARG A 45 8.33 8.41 -10.44
CA ARG A 45 9.03 7.38 -11.22
C ARG A 45 9.68 6.35 -10.31
N VAL A 46 10.43 6.80 -9.29
CA VAL A 46 11.04 5.92 -8.29
C VAL A 46 9.98 5.07 -7.59
N PHE A 47 8.86 5.69 -7.18
CA PHE A 47 7.75 4.96 -6.58
C PHE A 47 7.20 3.86 -7.50
N LEU A 48 6.99 4.15 -8.79
CA LEU A 48 6.43 3.18 -9.75
C LEU A 48 7.39 2.01 -10.00
N ASP A 49 8.70 2.26 -10.06
CA ASP A 49 9.71 1.20 -10.16
C ASP A 49 9.70 0.31 -8.92
N GLU A 50 9.70 0.91 -7.73
CA GLU A 50 9.56 0.17 -6.47
C GLU A 50 8.23 -0.60 -6.38
N ALA A 51 7.14 -0.04 -6.90
CA ALA A 51 5.84 -0.68 -6.90
C ALA A 51 5.82 -1.90 -7.83
N ARG A 52 6.48 -1.80 -8.98
CA ARG A 52 6.68 -2.91 -9.92
C ARG A 52 7.47 -4.05 -9.28
N GLU A 53 8.55 -3.75 -8.57
CA GLU A 53 9.32 -4.76 -7.84
C GLU A 53 8.46 -5.49 -6.79
N LYS A 54 7.69 -4.74 -6.00
CA LYS A 54 6.78 -5.31 -5.00
C LYS A 54 5.74 -6.23 -5.63
N VAL A 55 5.13 -5.83 -6.76
CA VAL A 55 4.14 -6.67 -7.45
C VAL A 55 4.78 -7.90 -8.09
N ASN A 56 5.99 -7.82 -8.64
CA ASN A 56 6.73 -9.00 -9.12
C ASN A 56 7.01 -9.99 -7.98
N GLU A 57 7.31 -9.46 -6.80
CA GLU A 57 7.49 -10.29 -5.60
C GLU A 57 6.17 -10.94 -5.16
N MET A 58 5.05 -10.20 -5.21
CA MET A 58 3.72 -10.79 -4.97
C MET A 58 3.42 -11.95 -5.93
N GLN A 59 3.74 -11.81 -7.22
CA GLN A 59 3.57 -12.88 -8.20
C GLN A 59 4.44 -14.10 -7.86
N SER A 60 5.72 -13.88 -7.53
CA SER A 60 6.62 -14.96 -7.09
C SER A 60 6.12 -15.66 -5.83
N ALA A 61 5.54 -14.92 -4.88
CA ALA A 61 4.99 -15.48 -3.65
C ALA A 61 3.79 -16.40 -3.93
N LEU A 62 2.95 -16.05 -4.90
CA LEU A 62 1.78 -16.85 -5.32
C LEU A 62 2.17 -18.18 -5.98
N GLU A 63 3.36 -18.27 -6.56
CA GLU A 63 3.89 -19.51 -7.15
C GLU A 63 4.56 -20.43 -6.10
N GLY A 64 4.79 -19.92 -4.89
CA GLY A 64 5.50 -20.60 -3.81
C GLY A 64 4.60 -21.33 -2.81
N SER A 65 5.05 -21.38 -1.54
CA SER A 65 4.28 -22.02 -0.46
C SER A 65 3.20 -21.09 0.10
N PRO A 66 1.91 -21.52 0.17
CA PRO A 66 0.78 -20.64 0.47
C PRO A 66 0.82 -19.97 1.85
N GLU A 67 1.25 -20.67 2.92
CA GLU A 67 1.31 -20.07 4.26
C GLU A 67 2.26 -18.87 4.33
N LYS A 68 3.47 -19.00 3.77
CA LYS A 68 4.45 -17.91 3.72
C LYS A 68 4.07 -16.83 2.71
N ALA A 69 3.32 -17.21 1.69
CA ALA A 69 2.83 -16.28 0.67
C ALA A 69 1.88 -15.26 1.31
N ILE A 70 0.93 -15.67 2.15
CA ILE A 70 -0.08 -14.74 2.65
C ILE A 70 0.54 -13.64 3.53
N GLU A 71 1.39 -13.99 4.50
CA GLU A 71 2.06 -12.98 5.34
C GLU A 71 2.87 -11.99 4.49
N ARG A 72 3.57 -12.49 3.46
CA ARG A 72 4.37 -11.65 2.58
C ARG A 72 3.51 -10.76 1.69
N LEU A 73 2.43 -11.30 1.13
CA LEU A 73 1.48 -10.57 0.29
C LEU A 73 0.79 -9.46 1.09
N THR A 74 0.34 -9.74 2.31
CA THR A 74 -0.29 -8.74 3.20
C THR A 74 0.68 -7.59 3.47
N TYR A 75 1.93 -7.90 3.79
CA TYR A 75 2.96 -6.88 4.03
C TYR A 75 3.22 -6.00 2.80
N LEU A 76 3.36 -6.60 1.61
CA LEU A 76 3.59 -5.86 0.37
C LEU A 76 2.39 -4.99 -0.01
N ALA A 77 1.17 -5.52 0.17
CA ALA A 77 -0.08 -4.79 -0.07
C ALA A 77 -0.21 -3.58 0.87
N HIS A 78 0.09 -3.77 2.15
CA HIS A 78 0.13 -2.69 3.14
C HIS A 78 1.06 -1.54 2.73
N GLN A 79 2.27 -1.87 2.27
CA GLN A 79 3.22 -0.85 1.80
C GLN A 79 2.70 -0.08 0.59
N LEU A 80 2.17 -0.77 -0.42
CA LEU A 80 1.62 -0.13 -1.63
C LEU A 80 0.42 0.76 -1.31
N LYS A 81 -0.46 0.31 -0.40
CA LYS A 81 -1.58 1.11 0.11
C LYS A 81 -1.09 2.41 0.73
N GLY A 82 -0.13 2.35 1.64
CA GLY A 82 0.37 3.52 2.37
C GLY A 82 1.17 4.50 1.50
N SER A 83 1.93 3.98 0.53
CA SER A 83 2.80 4.80 -0.32
C SER A 83 2.06 5.38 -1.54
N GLY A 84 1.16 4.63 -2.18
CA GLY A 84 0.48 5.07 -3.42
C GLY A 84 -0.34 6.34 -3.24
N GLY A 85 -1.01 6.51 -2.10
CA GLY A 85 -1.80 7.71 -1.80
C GLY A 85 -0.95 8.99 -1.74
N SER A 86 0.26 8.91 -1.20
CA SER A 86 1.19 10.03 -1.02
C SER A 86 1.71 10.59 -2.35
N TYR A 87 1.79 9.76 -3.39
CA TYR A 87 2.27 10.16 -4.73
C TYR A 87 1.14 10.49 -5.72
N GLY A 88 -0.12 10.40 -5.30
CA GLY A 88 -1.30 10.68 -6.12
C GLY A 88 -1.89 9.47 -6.84
N TYR A 89 -1.41 8.26 -6.58
CA TYR A 89 -1.88 7.02 -7.20
C TYR A 89 -2.99 6.36 -6.38
N GLN A 90 -4.14 7.01 -6.32
CA GLN A 90 -5.29 6.54 -5.52
C GLN A 90 -5.80 5.15 -5.94
N ARG A 91 -5.74 4.81 -7.24
CA ARG A 91 -6.16 3.50 -7.73
C ARG A 91 -5.22 2.38 -7.24
N ILE A 92 -3.90 2.60 -7.31
CA ILE A 92 -2.91 1.67 -6.75
C ILE A 92 -3.15 1.48 -5.24
N SER A 93 -3.36 2.58 -4.50
CA SER A 93 -3.62 2.52 -3.05
C SER A 93 -4.91 1.73 -2.72
N SER A 94 -5.98 1.97 -3.48
CA SER A 94 -7.28 1.29 -3.28
C SER A 94 -7.21 -0.20 -3.63
N ASP A 95 -6.57 -0.55 -4.75
CA ASP A 95 -6.42 -1.96 -5.18
C ASP A 95 -5.53 -2.73 -4.18
N ALA A 96 -4.50 -2.09 -3.64
CA ALA A 96 -3.65 -2.67 -2.60
C ALA A 96 -4.40 -2.86 -1.27
N ALA A 97 -5.27 -1.92 -0.89
CA ALA A 97 -6.12 -2.09 0.28
C ALA A 97 -7.12 -3.25 0.11
N ALA A 98 -7.72 -3.40 -1.07
CA ALA A 98 -8.62 -4.51 -1.35
C ALA A 98 -7.91 -5.88 -1.31
N LEU A 99 -6.66 -5.93 -1.76
CA LEU A 99 -5.80 -7.11 -1.65
C LEU A 99 -5.48 -7.43 -0.19
N GLU A 100 -5.02 -6.45 0.60
CA GLU A 100 -4.75 -6.58 2.03
C GLU A 100 -5.96 -7.13 2.79
N ASP A 101 -7.14 -6.51 2.60
CA ASP A 101 -8.39 -6.93 3.22
C ASP A 101 -8.79 -8.37 2.85
N ALA A 102 -8.55 -8.78 1.60
CA ALA A 102 -8.84 -10.14 1.14
C ALA A 102 -7.92 -11.18 1.80
N LEU A 103 -6.65 -10.84 1.97
CA LEU A 103 -5.64 -11.70 2.60
C LEU A 103 -5.82 -11.83 4.10
N GLU A 104 -6.31 -10.79 4.79
CA GLU A 104 -6.61 -10.85 6.23
C GLU A 104 -7.81 -11.74 6.57
N ARG A 105 -8.74 -11.93 5.62
CA ARG A 105 -9.98 -12.71 5.81
C ARG A 105 -9.84 -14.20 5.44
N GLN A 106 -8.66 -14.79 5.64
CA GLN A 106 -8.32 -16.16 5.22
C GLN A 106 -9.42 -17.19 5.54
N GLY A 107 -9.71 -18.11 4.61
CA GLY A 107 -10.60 -19.26 4.87
C GLY A 107 -11.38 -19.88 3.70
N ASN A 108 -11.02 -19.66 2.43
CA ASN A 108 -11.74 -20.26 1.29
C ASN A 108 -10.84 -20.44 0.07
N ASP A 109 -11.01 -21.54 -0.68
CA ASP A 109 -10.34 -21.83 -1.96
C ASP A 109 -10.59 -20.72 -3.03
N ASP A 110 -11.71 -20.00 -2.93
CA ASP A 110 -12.01 -18.84 -3.81
C ASP A 110 -11.08 -17.63 -3.55
N LEU A 111 -10.38 -17.59 -2.41
CA LEU A 111 -9.47 -16.49 -2.10
C LEU A 111 -8.26 -16.47 -3.03
N ASP A 112 -7.73 -17.62 -3.44
CA ASP A 112 -6.53 -17.69 -4.26
C ASP A 112 -6.75 -17.06 -5.64
N ALA A 113 -7.87 -17.38 -6.30
CA ALA A 113 -8.24 -16.80 -7.59
C ALA A 113 -8.47 -15.28 -7.47
N ARG A 114 -9.11 -14.83 -6.39
CA ARG A 114 -9.33 -13.40 -6.15
C ARG A 114 -8.03 -12.65 -5.87
N VAL A 115 -7.15 -13.21 -5.04
CA VAL A 115 -5.83 -12.66 -4.73
C VAL A 115 -5.00 -12.54 -6.01
N GLN A 116 -4.98 -13.58 -6.85
CA GLN A 116 -4.32 -13.52 -8.16
C GLN A 116 -4.88 -12.38 -9.02
N GLN A 117 -6.21 -12.23 -9.07
CA GLN A 117 -6.84 -11.14 -9.83
C GLN A 117 -6.45 -9.75 -9.30
N TYR A 118 -6.39 -9.56 -7.98
CA TYR A 118 -5.95 -8.30 -7.38
C TYR A 118 -4.49 -7.98 -7.73
N VAL A 119 -3.59 -8.97 -7.66
CA VAL A 119 -2.18 -8.78 -8.05
C VAL A 119 -2.05 -8.43 -9.53
N VAL A 120 -2.82 -9.06 -10.41
CA VAL A 120 -2.85 -8.72 -11.85
C VAL A 120 -3.36 -7.30 -12.06
N ASN A 121 -4.43 -6.89 -11.38
CA ASN A 121 -4.98 -5.54 -11.48
C ASN A 121 -3.97 -4.48 -11.04
N LEU A 122 -3.29 -4.71 -9.91
CA LEU A 122 -2.21 -3.85 -9.42
C LEU A 122 -1.10 -3.69 -10.46
N ARG A 123 -0.65 -4.80 -11.07
CA ARG A 123 0.38 -4.77 -12.11
C ARG A 123 -0.06 -3.91 -13.29
N LEU A 124 -1.27 -4.14 -13.80
CA LEU A 124 -1.80 -3.40 -14.95
C LEU A 124 -1.90 -1.90 -14.65
N GLU A 125 -2.31 -1.53 -13.44
CA GLU A 125 -2.39 -0.13 -13.03
C GLU A 125 -1.02 0.53 -12.94
N ILE A 126 -0.05 -0.11 -12.30
CA ILE A 126 1.33 0.39 -12.20
C ILE A 126 1.92 0.60 -13.60
N GLU A 127 1.75 -0.37 -14.51
CA GLU A 127 2.23 -0.25 -15.89
C GLU A 127 1.52 0.86 -16.66
N ARG A 128 0.24 1.10 -16.39
CA ARG A 128 -0.51 2.22 -16.99
C ARG A 128 0.07 3.56 -16.52
N CYS A 129 0.22 3.74 -15.22
CA CYS A 129 0.78 4.95 -14.63
C CYS A 129 2.22 5.20 -15.09
N ALA A 130 3.04 4.16 -15.20
CA ALA A 130 4.41 4.28 -15.71
C ALA A 130 4.44 4.83 -17.13
N ARG A 131 3.58 4.34 -18.02
CA ARG A 131 3.47 4.86 -19.40
C ARG A 131 2.95 6.29 -19.47
N GLU A 132 2.10 6.71 -18.54
CA GLU A 132 1.53 8.07 -18.50
C GLU A 132 2.55 9.11 -17.98
N LEU A 133 3.56 8.68 -17.23
CA LEU A 133 4.64 9.52 -16.68
C LEU A 133 5.84 9.68 -17.64
N HIS A 134 5.81 9.01 -18.80
CA HIS A 134 6.82 9.08 -19.86
C HIS A 134 6.32 9.91 -21.04
#